data_AF-A0A933VUM5-F1
#
_entry.id   AF-A0A933VUM5-F1
#
_cell.length_a   1.000
_cell.length_b   1.000
_cell.length_c   1.000
_cell.angle_alpha   90.00
_cell.angle_beta   90.00
_cell.angle_gamma   90.00
#
_symmetry.space_group_name_H-M   'P 1'
#
loop_
_entity.id
_entity.type
_entity.pdbx_description
1 polymer ?
#
loop_
_entity_poly.entity_id
_entity_poly.type
_entity_poly.pdbx_seq_one_letter_code
_entity_poly.pdbx_strand_id
1 'polypeptide(L)'
;MDLVRTANASMVAFDVALGAGAIAAPDQTLRLLGHATPSEDARWLFRRCGPIWLTFAAAHLVAAVRGERRDWWALAWLRGTEIATDALWSSSPAFRRPSARAALYGAGLVNLVYAISFGRRGR
;
A
#
# COMPACT_ATOMS: atom_id res chain seq x y z
N MET A 1 -22.85 -3.68 -6.91
CA MET A 1 -21.74 -3.80 -5.94
C MET A 1 -21.36 -2.40 -5.50
N ASP A 2 -21.17 -2.15 -4.20
CA ASP A 2 -20.79 -0.83 -3.67
C ASP A 2 -19.36 -0.46 -4.11
N LEU A 3 -19.15 0.80 -4.53
CA LEU A 3 -17.85 1.32 -4.97
C LEU A 3 -16.77 1.14 -3.89
N VAL A 4 -17.10 1.38 -2.62
CA VAL A 4 -16.14 1.24 -1.50
C VAL A 4 -15.70 -0.21 -1.32
N ARG A 5 -16.63 -1.16 -1.52
CA ARG A 5 -16.32 -2.60 -1.45
C ARG A 5 -15.48 -3.07 -2.63
N THR A 6 -15.75 -2.54 -3.83
CA THR A 6 -14.97 -2.83 -5.03
C THR A 6 -13.54 -2.31 -4.86
N ALA A 7 -13.38 -1.07 -4.41
CA ALA A 7 -12.09 -0.47 -4.13
C ALA A 7 -11.32 -1.24 -3.03
N ASN A 8 -12.01 -1.69 -1.98
CA ASN A 8 -11.42 -2.56 -0.95
C ASN A 8 -10.90 -3.88 -1.52
N ALA A 9 -11.65 -4.53 -2.41
CA ALA A 9 -11.22 -5.78 -3.05
C ALA A 9 -9.99 -5.56 -3.96
N SER A 10 -9.94 -4.45 -4.68
CA SER A 10 -8.76 -4.06 -5.45
C SER A 10 -7.54 -3.84 -4.54
N MET A 11 -7.73 -3.28 -3.35
CA MET A 11 -6.64 -3.09 -2.38
C MET A 11 -6.12 -4.42 -1.83
N VAL A 12 -7.00 -5.40 -1.55
CA VAL A 12 -6.55 -6.76 -1.19
C VAL A 12 -5.62 -7.32 -2.27
N ALA A 13 -6.05 -7.27 -3.54
CA ALA A 13 -5.25 -7.80 -4.65
C ALA A 13 -3.91 -7.05 -4.79
N PHE A 14 -3.93 -5.73 -4.67
CA PHE A 14 -2.73 -4.89 -4.73
C PHE A 14 -1.74 -5.23 -3.61
N ASP A 15 -2.19 -5.25 -2.36
CA ASP A 15 -1.35 -5.51 -1.20
C ASP A 15 -0.80 -6.95 -1.20
N VAL A 16 -1.58 -7.94 -1.66
CA VAL A 16 -1.09 -9.31 -1.86
C VAL A 16 0.02 -9.34 -2.92
N ALA A 17 -0.21 -8.73 -4.08
CA ALA A 17 0.77 -8.71 -5.17
C ALA A 17 2.05 -7.99 -4.75
N LEU A 18 1.93 -6.83 -4.11
CA LEU A 18 3.06 -6.05 -3.62
C LEU A 18 3.82 -6.77 -2.51
N GLY A 19 3.10 -7.31 -1.52
CA GLY A 19 3.67 -8.07 -0.41
C GLY A 19 4.41 -9.33 -0.87
N ALA A 20 3.80 -10.11 -1.77
CA ALA A 20 4.42 -11.29 -2.36
C ALA A 20 5.64 -10.92 -3.23
N GLY A 21 5.52 -9.88 -4.06
CA GLY A 21 6.61 -9.37 -4.89
C GLY A 21 7.80 -8.90 -4.04
N ALA A 22 7.54 -8.22 -2.93
CA ALA A 22 8.56 -7.78 -1.99
C ALA A 22 9.35 -8.93 -1.37
N ILE A 23 8.71 -10.07 -1.10
CA ILE A 23 9.37 -11.24 -0.51
C ILE A 23 10.10 -12.06 -1.58
N ALA A 24 9.36 -12.47 -2.61
CA ALA A 24 9.80 -13.46 -3.59
C ALA A 24 10.70 -12.87 -4.67
N ALA A 25 10.47 -11.62 -5.07
CA ALA A 25 11.13 -10.96 -6.19
C ALA A 25 11.46 -9.48 -5.88
N PRO A 26 12.19 -9.18 -4.79
CA PRO A 26 12.41 -7.80 -4.32
C PRO A 26 13.12 -6.95 -5.37
N ASP A 27 14.11 -7.50 -6.07
CA ASP A 27 14.90 -6.76 -7.06
C ASP A 27 14.04 -6.33 -8.25
N GLN A 28 13.23 -7.25 -8.77
CA GLN A 28 12.33 -6.98 -9.90
C GLN A 28 11.27 -5.97 -9.49
N THR A 29 10.68 -6.15 -8.31
CA THR A 29 9.65 -5.25 -7.79
C THR A 29 10.21 -3.85 -7.54
N LEU A 30 11.38 -3.73 -6.90
CA LEU A 30 12.03 -2.43 -6.67
C LEU A 30 12.40 -1.73 -7.99
N ARG A 31 12.88 -2.47 -9.00
CA ARG A 31 13.17 -1.93 -10.34
C ARG A 31 11.91 -1.42 -11.02
N LEU A 32 10.81 -2.16 -10.95
CA LEU A 32 9.49 -1.73 -11.46
C LEU A 32 9.04 -0.45 -10.77
N LEU A 33 9.26 -0.35 -9.45
CA LEU A 33 8.95 0.84 -8.66
C LEU A 33 9.93 2.00 -8.91
N GLY A 34 11.01 1.82 -9.68
CA GLY A 34 11.91 2.91 -10.10
C GLY A 34 13.31 2.90 -9.47
N HIS A 35 13.65 1.87 -8.69
CA HIS A 35 14.99 1.66 -8.13
C HIS A 35 15.83 0.83 -9.11
N ALA A 36 16.52 1.49 -10.05
CA ALA A 36 17.22 0.81 -11.15
C ALA A 36 18.28 -0.22 -10.71
N THR A 37 19.03 0.09 -9.65
CA THR A 37 20.02 -0.80 -9.02
C THR A 37 19.81 -0.78 -7.51
N PRO A 38 18.90 -1.62 -6.98
CA PRO A 38 18.63 -1.67 -5.55
C PRO A 38 19.89 -2.07 -4.77
N SER A 39 20.22 -1.35 -3.70
CA SER A 39 21.27 -1.75 -2.77
C SER A 39 20.84 -2.98 -1.96
N GLU A 40 21.80 -3.63 -1.31
CA GLU A 40 21.51 -4.76 -0.42
C GLU A 40 20.58 -4.37 0.74
N ASP A 41 20.84 -3.24 1.39
CA ASP A 41 19.98 -2.73 2.46
C ASP A 41 18.56 -2.45 1.96
N ALA A 42 18.41 -1.84 0.78
CA ALA A 42 17.10 -1.56 0.20
C ALA A 42 16.32 -2.86 -0.06
N ARG A 43 17.01 -3.93 -0.49
CA ARG A 43 16.40 -5.25 -0.71
C ARG A 43 15.87 -5.85 0.60
N TRP A 44 16.67 -5.83 1.66
CA TRP A 44 16.27 -6.38 2.95
C TRP A 44 15.17 -5.56 3.62
N LEU A 45 15.26 -4.24 3.56
CA LEU A 45 14.20 -3.35 4.05
C LEU A 45 12.90 -3.54 3.26
N PHE A 46 12.98 -3.67 1.94
CA PHE A 46 11.79 -3.91 1.12
C PHE A 46 11.16 -5.30 1.40
N ARG A 47 11.99 -6.35 1.57
CA ARG A 47 11.50 -7.66 2.02
C ARG A 47 10.77 -7.59 3.36
N ARG A 48 11.27 -6.78 4.30
CA ARG A 48 10.61 -6.53 5.59
C ARG A 48 9.24 -5.86 5.43
N CYS A 49 9.04 -5.02 4.42
CA CYS A 49 7.73 -4.44 4.11
C CYS A 49 6.73 -5.48 3.60
N GLY A 50 7.19 -6.59 3.00
CA GLY A 50 6.33 -7.65 2.47
C GLY A 50 5.28 -8.16 3.47
N PRO A 51 5.67 -8.67 4.65
CA PRO A 51 4.72 -9.08 5.70
C PRO A 51 3.78 -7.97 6.18
N ILE A 52 4.19 -6.69 6.12
CA ILE A 52 3.34 -5.55 6.49
C ILE A 52 2.20 -5.42 5.47
N TRP A 53 2.50 -5.40 4.17
CA TRP A 53 1.47 -5.34 3.13
C TRP A 53 0.57 -6.59 3.13
N LEU A 54 1.11 -7.78 3.40
CA LEU A 54 0.26 -8.97 3.56
C LEU A 54 -0.69 -8.87 4.76
N THR A 55 -0.26 -8.24 5.86
CA THR A 55 -1.13 -7.96 7.01
C THR A 55 -2.22 -6.96 6.64
N PHE A 56 -1.89 -5.98 5.81
CA PHE A 56 -2.85 -5.01 5.29
C PHE A 56 -3.91 -5.69 4.42
N ALA A 57 -3.51 -6.56 3.49
CA ALA A 57 -4.42 -7.39 2.71
C ALA A 57 -5.36 -8.22 3.59
N ALA A 58 -4.83 -8.85 4.65
CA ALA A 58 -5.63 -9.63 5.59
C ALA A 58 -6.67 -8.76 6.31
N ALA A 59 -6.29 -7.57 6.77
CA ALA A 59 -7.22 -6.63 7.39
C ALA A 59 -8.34 -6.21 6.42
N HIS A 60 -8.00 -5.92 5.16
CA HIS A 60 -8.96 -5.59 4.11
C HIS A 60 -9.93 -6.74 3.82
N LEU A 61 -9.44 -7.98 3.82
CA LEU A 61 -10.24 -9.17 3.64
C LEU A 61 -11.20 -9.40 4.82
N VAL A 62 -10.71 -9.25 6.05
CA VAL A 62 -11.53 -9.35 7.27
C VAL A 62 -12.67 -8.32 7.24
N ALA A 63 -12.37 -7.07 6.91
CA ALA A 63 -13.38 -6.02 6.78
C ALA A 63 -14.41 -6.32 5.67
N ALA A 64 -13.97 -6.93 4.55
CA ALA A 64 -14.86 -7.32 3.47
C ALA A 64 -15.85 -8.40 3.90
N VAL A 65 -15.36 -9.41 4.62
CA VAL A 65 -16.13 -10.58 5.08
C VAL A 65 -17.07 -10.21 6.23
N ARG A 66 -16.57 -9.53 7.26
CA ARG A 66 -17.36 -9.17 8.45
C ARG A 66 -18.29 -7.99 8.20
N GLY A 67 -17.80 -6.99 7.45
CA GLY A 67 -18.57 -5.81 7.09
C GLY A 67 -18.92 -4.88 8.25
N GLU A 68 -18.31 -5.01 9.43
CA GLU A 68 -18.64 -4.21 10.60
C GLU A 68 -18.04 -2.80 10.51
N ARG A 69 -18.74 -1.78 11.06
CA ARG A 69 -18.27 -0.38 11.04
C ARG A 69 -16.87 -0.21 11.61
N ARG A 70 -16.55 -0.90 12.72
CA ARG A 70 -15.22 -0.84 13.36
C ARG A 70 -14.09 -1.35 12.46
N ASP A 71 -14.36 -2.31 11.57
CA ASP A 71 -13.35 -2.83 10.66
C ASP A 71 -13.02 -1.76 9.60
N TRP A 72 -14.03 -1.09 9.06
CA TRP A 72 -13.85 0.04 8.14
C TRP A 72 -13.13 1.22 8.80
N TRP A 73 -13.43 1.51 10.07
CA TRP A 73 -12.69 2.51 10.83
C TRP A 73 -11.21 2.14 11.01
N ALA A 74 -10.92 0.87 11.30
CA ALA A 74 -9.54 0.39 11.39
C ALA A 74 -8.81 0.50 10.04
N LEU A 75 -9.47 0.17 8.93
CA LEU A 75 -8.91 0.35 7.59
C LEU A 75 -8.60 1.81 7.26
N ALA A 76 -9.38 2.75 7.78
CA ALA A 76 -9.13 4.18 7.59
C ALA A 76 -7.77 4.58 8.17
N TRP A 77 -7.46 4.11 9.39
CA TRP A 77 -6.18 4.36 10.04
C TRP A 77 -5.03 3.65 9.34
N LEU A 78 -5.26 2.40 8.93
CA LEU A 78 -4.26 1.61 8.21
C LEU A 78 -3.90 2.24 6.87
N ARG A 79 -4.85 2.80 6.12
CA ARG A 79 -4.54 3.60 4.92
C ARG A 79 -3.93 4.95 5.26
N GLY A 80 -4.32 5.54 6.39
CA GLY A 80 -3.76 6.77 6.89
C GLY A 80 -2.23 6.71 7.09
N THR A 81 -1.69 5.57 7.52
CA THR A 81 -0.23 5.42 7.69
C THR A 81 0.52 5.54 6.36
N GLU A 82 -0.05 4.99 5.28
CA GLU A 82 0.60 4.99 3.96
C GLU A 82 0.68 6.39 3.35
N ILE A 83 -0.18 7.34 3.74
CA ILE A 83 -0.10 8.73 3.25
C ILE A 83 1.27 9.34 3.60
N ALA A 84 1.69 9.19 4.86
CA ALA A 84 2.97 9.70 5.32
C ALA A 84 4.14 8.87 4.79
N THR A 85 4.00 7.54 4.76
CA THR A 85 5.02 6.64 4.23
C THR A 85 5.31 6.91 2.76
N ASP A 86 4.28 7.07 1.93
CA ASP A 86 4.41 7.36 0.50
C ASP A 86 5.06 8.72 0.27
N ALA A 87 4.66 9.74 1.04
CA ALA A 87 5.26 11.06 0.97
C ALA A 87 6.75 11.04 1.34
N LEU A 88 7.11 10.37 2.44
CA LEU A 88 8.50 10.23 2.86
C LEU A 88 9.31 9.43 1.83
N TRP A 89 8.76 8.32 1.34
CA TRP A 89 9.45 7.47 0.40
C TRP A 89 9.65 8.17 -0.95
N SER A 90 8.66 8.92 -1.44
CA SER A 90 8.76 9.70 -2.69
C SER A 90 9.93 10.69 -2.72
N SER A 91 10.40 11.11 -1.53
CA SER A 91 11.56 11.99 -1.36
C SER A 91 12.89 11.26 -1.46
N SER A 92 12.91 9.92 -1.44
CA SER A 92 14.10 9.09 -1.49
C SER A 92 15.02 9.45 -2.67
N PRO A 93 16.33 9.65 -2.45
CA PRO A 93 17.29 9.88 -3.52
C PRO A 93 17.46 8.66 -4.43
N ALA A 94 16.96 7.48 -4.04
CA ALA A 94 17.08 6.26 -4.81
C ALA A 94 16.20 6.25 -6.08
N PHE A 95 15.18 7.12 -6.16
CA PHE A 95 14.39 7.27 -7.38
C PHE A 95 15.15 8.00 -8.47
N ARG A 96 15.43 7.29 -9.56
CA ARG A 96 16.11 7.84 -10.75
C ARG A 96 15.15 8.41 -11.80
N ARG A 97 13.87 8.03 -11.77
CA ARG A 97 12.86 8.46 -12.75
C ARG A 97 11.84 9.39 -12.08
N PRO A 98 11.56 10.58 -12.63
CA PRO A 98 10.52 11.46 -12.10
C PRO A 98 9.14 10.80 -12.04
N SER A 99 8.84 9.92 -13.00
CA SER A 99 7.57 9.17 -13.04
C SER A 99 7.36 8.25 -11.84
N ALA A 100 8.43 7.64 -11.31
CA ALA A 100 8.36 6.78 -10.12
C ALA A 100 8.02 7.59 -8.86
N ARG A 101 8.57 8.80 -8.73
CA ARG A 101 8.22 9.72 -7.65
C ARG A 101 6.76 10.16 -7.76
N ALA A 102 6.32 10.53 -8.97
CA ALA A 102 4.94 10.92 -9.22
C ALA A 102 3.96 9.78 -8.91
N ALA A 103 4.32 8.54 -9.22
CA ALA A 103 3.51 7.37 -8.88
C ALA A 103 3.33 7.21 -7.36
N LEU A 104 4.37 7.43 -6.56
CA LEU A 104 4.25 7.40 -5.10
C LEU A 104 3.44 8.56 -4.53
N TYR A 105 3.58 9.77 -5.06
CA TYR A 105 2.67 10.87 -4.70
C TYR A 105 1.21 10.51 -5.01
N GLY A 106 0.97 9.91 -6.17
CA GLY A 106 -0.35 9.38 -6.55
C GLY A 106 -0.85 8.32 -5.59
N ALA A 107 0.02 7.39 -5.16
CA ALA A 107 -0.31 6.38 -4.15
C ALA A 107 -0.72 7.03 -2.82
N GLY A 108 -0.01 8.05 -2.35
CA GLY A 108 -0.36 8.80 -1.15
C GLY A 108 -1.74 9.49 -1.25
N LEU A 109 -2.06 10.09 -2.40
CA LEU A 109 -3.39 10.66 -2.66
C LEU A 109 -4.48 9.59 -2.67
N VAL A 110 -4.21 8.43 -3.28
CA VAL A 110 -5.14 7.30 -3.29
C VAL A 110 -5.37 6.79 -1.85
N ASN A 111 -4.31 6.64 -1.05
CA ASN A 111 -4.41 6.27 0.36
C ASN A 111 -5.21 7.30 1.19
N LEU A 112 -5.10 8.60 0.89
CA LEU A 112 -5.94 9.63 1.50
C LEU A 112 -7.42 9.46 1.15
N VAL A 113 -7.75 9.22 -0.12
CA VAL A 113 -9.13 8.95 -0.56
C VAL A 113 -9.69 7.70 0.11
N TYR A 114 -8.89 6.64 0.22
CA TYR A 114 -9.28 5.43 0.94
C TYR A 114 -9.52 5.69 2.43
N ALA A 115 -8.60 6.39 3.10
CA ALA A 115 -8.73 6.71 4.52
C ALA A 115 -10.02 7.48 4.80
N ILE A 116 -10.34 8.49 3.99
CA ILE A 116 -11.60 9.25 4.11
C ILE A 116 -12.82 8.36 3.85
N SER A 117 -12.78 7.55 2.78
CA SER A 117 -13.93 6.73 2.37
C SER A 117 -14.24 5.63 3.39
N PHE A 118 -13.23 4.93 3.89
CA PHE A 118 -13.38 3.93 4.94
C PHE A 118 -13.76 4.58 6.28
N GLY A 119 -13.19 5.74 6.60
CA GLY A 119 -13.54 6.48 7.81
C GLY A 119 -15.01 6.90 7.82
N ARG A 120 -15.54 7.38 6.69
CA ARG A 120 -16.97 7.69 6.54
C ARG A 120 -17.88 6.47 6.68
N ARG A 121 -17.44 5.31 6.18
CA ARG A 121 -18.19 4.06 6.30
C ARG A 121 -18.13 3.44 7.71
N GLY A 122 -17.05 3.72 8.44
CA GLY A 122 -16.83 3.20 9.78
C GLY A 122 -17.38 4.08 10.91
N ARG A 123 -17.84 5.30 10.60
CA ARG A 123 -18.65 6.12 11.51
C ARG A 123 -20.06 5.56 11.62
#